data_AF-G6AU72-F1
#
_entry.id   AF-G6AU72-F1
#
_cell.length_a   1.000
_cell.length_b   1.000
_cell.length_c   1.000
_cell.angle_alpha   90.00
_cell.angle_beta   90.00
_cell.angle_gamma   90.00
#
_symmetry.space_group_name_H-M   'P 1'
#
loop_
_entity.id
_entity.type
_entity.pdbx_description
1 polymer ?
#
loop_
_entity_poly.entity_id
_entity_poly.type
_entity_poly.pdbx_seq_one_letter_code
_entity_poly.pdbx_strand_id
1 'polypeptide(L)'
;RFDIDEIRIKLTDKKLAKATNAQTIELTPALVLESGKTFRHGYRNVIVVKKMTFPNDKLLTIEMTEKQISGRNISLNIDYEDILAADSFHADLLEEE
;
A
#
# COMPACT_ATOMS: atom_id res chain seq x y z
N ARG A 1 3.92 6.63 -21.17
CA ARG A 1 5.04 6.51 -20.22
C ARG A 1 4.61 7.23 -18.96
N PHE A 2 4.76 6.58 -17.82
CA PHE A 2 4.37 7.10 -16.52
C PHE A 2 5.62 7.17 -15.65
N ASP A 3 5.82 8.28 -14.96
CA ASP A 3 6.95 8.49 -14.06
C ASP A 3 6.41 8.62 -12.63
N ILE A 4 6.61 7.56 -11.85
CA ILE A 4 6.21 7.47 -10.44
C ILE A 4 7.00 8.50 -9.64
N ASP A 5 6.30 9.36 -8.92
CA ASP A 5 6.89 10.30 -8.00
C ASP A 5 7.09 9.64 -6.64
N GLU A 6 5.99 9.17 -6.05
CA GLU A 6 5.96 8.61 -4.71
C GLU A 6 4.99 7.41 -4.63
N ILE A 7 5.36 6.44 -3.79
CA ILE A 7 4.46 5.40 -3.30
C ILE A 7 4.37 5.59 -1.78
N ARG A 8 3.17 5.85 -1.28
CA ARG A 8 2.91 6.07 0.15
C ARG A 8 2.04 4.95 0.67
N ILE A 9 2.36 4.49 1.88
CA ILE A 9 1.54 3.51 2.60
C ILE A 9 1.04 4.20 3.85
N LYS A 10 -0.27 4.20 4.05
CA LYS A 10 -0.93 4.93 5.13
C LYS A 10 -1.93 4.05 5.83
N LEU A 11 -2.03 4.21 7.13
CA LEU A 11 -3.10 3.65 7.94
C LEU A 11 -3.98 4.80 8.44
N THR A 12 -5.27 4.75 8.14
CA THR A 12 -6.24 5.79 8.50
C THR A 12 -7.44 5.20 9.23
N ASP A 13 -8.15 6.00 10.02
CA ASP A 13 -9.44 5.59 10.59
C ASP A 13 -10.52 5.48 9.50
N LYS A 14 -11.27 4.37 9.47
CA LYS A 14 -12.40 4.19 8.55
C LYS A 14 -13.51 5.22 8.78
N LYS A 15 -13.73 5.60 10.05
CA LYS A 15 -14.78 6.53 10.45
C LYS A 15 -14.17 7.71 11.20
N LEU A 16 -14.38 8.90 10.66
CA LEU A 16 -14.03 10.15 11.32
C LEU A 16 -15.23 10.66 12.11
N ALA A 17 -15.18 10.55 13.45
CA ALA A 17 -16.24 11.10 14.30
C ALA A 17 -16.24 12.65 14.30
N LYS A 18 -15.08 13.28 14.11
CA LYS A 18 -14.88 14.73 13.93
C LYS A 18 -13.68 14.97 13.03
N ALA A 19 -13.73 15.97 12.16
CA ALA A 19 -12.66 16.29 11.20
C ALA A 19 -11.29 16.54 11.86
N THR A 20 -11.27 17.06 13.09
CA THR A 20 -10.06 17.32 13.87
C THR A 20 -9.39 16.08 14.48
N ASN A 21 -9.99 14.90 14.36
CA ASN A 21 -9.50 13.68 15.02
C ASN A 21 -9.03 12.60 14.02
N ALA A 22 -8.73 13.00 12.78
CA ALA A 22 -8.23 12.07 11.77
C ALA A 22 -6.80 11.65 12.10
N GLN A 23 -6.61 10.40 12.55
CA GLN A 23 -5.28 9.84 12.73
C GLN A 23 -4.86 9.15 11.44
N THR A 24 -3.84 9.72 10.79
CA THR A 24 -3.15 9.09 9.67
C THR A 24 -1.75 8.72 10.14
N ILE A 25 -1.41 7.44 10.03
CA ILE A 25 -0.07 6.95 10.31
C ILE A 25 0.57 6.59 8.98
N GLU A 26 1.72 7.18 8.68
CA GLU A 26 2.50 6.85 7.49
C GLU A 26 3.43 5.67 7.80
N LEU A 27 3.35 4.64 6.97
CA LEU A 27 4.10 3.40 7.13
C LEU A 27 5.29 3.40 6.18
N THR A 28 6.48 3.23 6.74
CA THR A 28 7.70 3.03 5.94
C THR A 28 7.79 1.55 5.51
N PRO A 29 7.92 1.26 4.21
CA PRO A 29 8.19 -0.10 3.74
C PRO A 29 9.48 -0.65 4.35
N ALA A 30 9.47 -1.93 4.73
CA ALA A 30 10.67 -2.67 5.10
C ALA A 30 11.47 -3.07 3.85
N LEU A 31 10.78 -3.34 2.74
CA LEU A 31 11.38 -3.69 1.45
C LEU A 31 10.45 -3.25 0.32
N VAL A 32 11.04 -2.80 -0.79
CA VAL A 32 10.36 -2.60 -2.08
C VAL A 32 11.20 -3.34 -3.12
N LEU A 33 10.62 -4.35 -3.77
CA LEU A 33 11.36 -5.19 -4.72
C LEU A 33 11.74 -4.43 -5.99
N GLU A 34 10.76 -3.79 -6.63
CA GLU A 34 10.96 -3.00 -7.84
C GLU A 34 11.12 -1.52 -7.48
N SER A 35 12.35 -1.01 -7.62
CA SER A 35 12.68 0.39 -7.32
C SER A 35 12.57 1.32 -8.54
N GLY A 36 12.31 0.76 -9.72
CA GLY A 36 12.09 1.49 -10.95
C GLY A 36 10.94 2.48 -10.83
N LYS A 37 11.20 3.73 -11.19
CA LYS A 37 10.25 4.85 -11.10
C LYS A 37 9.54 5.18 -12.41
N THR A 38 9.66 4.33 -13.43
CA THR A 38 9.05 4.57 -14.74
C THR A 38 8.50 3.28 -15.31
N PHE A 39 7.30 3.33 -15.90
CA PHE A 39 6.74 2.21 -16.65
C PHE A 39 5.95 2.67 -17.89
N ARG A 40 5.62 1.72 -18.78
CA ARG A 40 4.87 1.99 -20.03
C ARG A 40 3.48 1.36 -20.06
N HIS A 41 3.37 0.07 -19.74
CA HIS A 41 2.12 -0.70 -19.87
C HIS A 41 1.58 -1.19 -18.53
N GLY A 42 2.46 -1.57 -17.61
CA GLY A 42 2.08 -2.02 -16.27
C GLY A 42 3.24 -1.89 -15.30
N TYR A 43 2.90 -1.89 -14.02
CA TYR A 43 3.84 -1.84 -12.91
C TYR A 43 3.42 -2.90 -11.91
N ARG A 44 4.29 -3.88 -11.65
CA ARG A 44 4.09 -4.95 -10.68
C ARG A 44 5.21 -4.85 -9.66
N ASN A 45 4.86 -4.84 -8.38
CA ASN A 45 5.82 -4.71 -7.31
C ASN A 45 5.45 -5.61 -6.14
N VAL A 46 6.43 -5.93 -5.31
CA VAL A 46 6.27 -6.58 -4.02
C VAL A 46 6.78 -5.61 -2.96
N ILE A 47 5.91 -5.27 -2.02
CA ILE A 47 6.22 -4.33 -0.96
C ILE A 47 6.00 -5.03 0.38
N VAL A 48 7.00 -4.98 1.24
CA VAL A 48 6.95 -5.60 2.57
C VAL A 48 6.77 -4.51 3.60
N VAL A 49 5.78 -4.66 4.47
CA VAL A 49 5.54 -3.79 5.62
C VAL A 49 5.94 -4.52 6.90
N LYS A 50 6.52 -3.81 7.86
CA LYS A 50 6.85 -4.41 9.17
C LYS A 50 5.58 -4.96 9.82
N LYS A 51 5.71 -6.10 10.51
CA LYS A 51 4.61 -6.66 11.31
C LYS A 51 4.09 -5.61 12.29
N MET A 52 2.78 -5.40 12.27
CA MET A 52 2.09 -4.41 13.09
C MET A 52 0.67 -4.89 13.41
N THR A 53 0.04 -4.27 14.41
CA THR A 53 -1.38 -4.48 14.69
C THR A 53 -2.22 -3.69 13.70
N PHE A 54 -3.07 -4.37 12.93
CA PHE A 54 -4.02 -3.76 12.01
C PHE A 54 -5.45 -4.04 12.48
N PRO A 55 -6.10 -3.08 13.17
CA PRO A 55 -7.44 -3.28 13.70
C PRO A 55 -8.52 -3.00 12.63
N ASN A 56 -9.72 -3.57 12.82
CA ASN A 56 -10.81 -3.52 11.84
C ASN A 56 -11.38 -2.11 11.59
N ASP A 57 -11.20 -1.18 12.53
CA ASP A 57 -11.63 0.21 12.40
C ASP A 57 -10.65 1.08 11.60
N LYS A 58 -9.54 0.50 11.12
CA LYS A 58 -8.55 1.17 10.28
C LYS A 58 -8.61 0.70 8.83
N LEU A 59 -8.22 1.58 7.92
CA LEU A 59 -8.07 1.32 6.49
C LEU A 59 -6.59 1.45 6.11
N LEU A 60 -6.05 0.44 5.44
CA LEU A 60 -4.71 0.50 4.88
C LEU A 60 -4.82 1.02 3.44
N THR A 61 -4.15 2.13 3.15
CA THR A 61 -4.16 2.73 1.82
C THR A 61 -2.75 2.73 1.25
N ILE A 62 -2.59 2.22 0.04
CA ILE A 62 -1.39 2.38 -0.78
C ILE A 62 -1.71 3.40 -1.86
N GLU A 63 -1.00 4.51 -1.88
CA GLU A 63 -1.16 5.57 -2.89
C GLU A 63 0.08 5.63 -3.78
N MET A 64 -0.13 5.80 -5.08
CA MET A 64 0.93 6.07 -6.04
C MET A 64 0.62 7.35 -6.80
N THR A 65 1.56 8.29 -6.79
CA THR A 65 1.46 9.56 -7.49
C THR A 65 2.42 9.62 -8.66
N GLU A 66 2.08 10.43 -9.66
CA GLU A 66 2.93 10.68 -10.82
C GLU A 66 3.58 12.08 -10.77
N LYS A 67 4.82 12.18 -11.25
CA LYS A 67 5.66 13.39 -11.19
C LYS A 67 5.17 14.56 -12.09
N GLN A 68 4.30 14.28 -13.07
CA GLN A 68 3.84 15.28 -14.05
C GLN A 68 2.75 16.21 -13.47
N ILE A 69 2.57 17.38 -14.10
CA ILE A 69 1.54 18.40 -13.76
C ILE A 69 0.10 17.82 -13.73
N SER A 70 -0.09 16.64 -14.34
CA SER A 70 -1.38 15.96 -14.40
C SER A 70 -1.97 15.62 -13.04
N GLY A 71 -1.18 15.54 -11.95
CA GLY A 71 -1.68 15.28 -10.60
C GLY A 71 -2.36 13.92 -10.44
N ARG A 72 -2.03 12.94 -11.30
CA ARG A 72 -2.64 11.61 -11.27
C ARG A 72 -2.22 10.90 -9.98
N ASN A 73 -3.21 10.42 -9.25
CA ASN A 73 -3.08 9.60 -8.07
C ASN A 73 -3.95 8.35 -8.27
N ILE A 74 -3.39 7.18 -7.96
CA ILE A 74 -4.15 5.97 -7.78
C ILE A 74 -4.00 5.50 -6.34
N SER A 75 -5.12 5.16 -5.71
CA SER A 75 -5.16 4.62 -4.36
C SER A 75 -5.74 3.21 -4.37
N LEU A 76 -5.09 2.32 -3.63
CA LEU A 76 -5.59 0.99 -3.29
C LEU A 76 -5.94 1.01 -1.81
N ASN A 77 -7.21 0.80 -1.51
CA ASN A 77 -7.72 0.68 -0.14
C ASN A 77 -7.87 -0.80 0.20
N ILE A 78 -7.36 -1.19 1.36
CA ILE A 78 -7.36 -2.57 1.84
C ILE A 78 -8.00 -2.56 3.22
N ASP A 79 -9.13 -3.25 3.33
CA ASP A 79 -9.80 -3.47 4.60
C ASP A 79 -9.17 -4.64 5.36
N TYR A 80 -9.35 -4.66 6.67
CA TYR A 80 -8.93 -5.79 7.50
C TYR A 80 -9.48 -7.13 7.02
N GLU A 81 -10.74 -7.15 6.56
CA GLU A 81 -11.40 -8.35 6.02
C GLU A 81 -10.73 -8.85 4.74
N ASP A 82 -10.25 -7.95 3.87
CA ASP A 82 -9.51 -8.32 2.66
C ASP A 82 -8.22 -9.05 3.00
N ILE A 83 -7.53 -8.65 4.08
CA ILE A 83 -6.30 -9.31 4.53
C ILE A 83 -6.61 -10.70 5.10
N LEU A 84 -7.72 -10.87 5.80
CA LEU A 84 -8.15 -12.19 6.29
C LEU A 84 -8.55 -13.13 5.16
N ALA A 85 -9.09 -12.59 4.07
CA ALA A 85 -9.48 -13.34 2.88
C ALA A 85 -8.35 -13.51 1.85
N ALA A 86 -7.21 -12.84 2.06
CA ALA A 86 -6.09 -12.88 1.13
C ALA A 86 -5.49 -14.29 1.06
N ASP A 87 -5.12 -14.71 -0.16
CA ASP A 87 -4.39 -15.95 -0.36
C ASP A 87 -3.09 -15.92 0.43
N SER A 88 -2.84 -16.96 1.23
CA SER A 88 -1.54 -17.18 1.84
C SER A 88 -0.55 -17.70 0.80
N PHE A 89 0.74 -17.53 1.05
CA PHE A 89 1.76 -18.21 0.26
C PHE A 89 1.48 -19.72 0.24
N HIS A 90 1.46 -20.29 -0.97
CA HIS A 90 1.39 -21.73 -1.14
C HIS A 90 2.59 -22.36 -0.44
N ALA A 91 2.39 -23.47 0.28
CA ALA A 91 3.45 -24.14 1.04
C ALA A 91 4.66 -24.49 0.16
N ASP A 92 4.41 -24.77 -1.12
CA ASP A 92 5.41 -25.11 -2.14
C ASP A 92 6.37 -23.94 -2.46
N LEU A 93 6.03 -22.70 -2.10
CA LEU A 93 6.89 -21.52 -2.26
C LEU A 93 7.77 -21.24 -1.03
N LEU A 94 7.59 -22.00 0.05
CA LEU A 94 8.35 -21.86 1.31
C LEU A 94 9.55 -22.81 1.39
N GLU A 95 9.67 -23.75 0.46
CA GLU A 95 10.88 -24.57 0.33
C GLU A 95 11.94 -23.76 -0.43
N GLU A 96 12.99 -23.34 0.28
CA GLU A 96 14.20 -22.81 -0.33
C GLU A 96 14.90 -23.94 -1.11
N GLU A 97 15.25 -23.72 -2.39
CA GLU A 97 16.25 -24.55 -3.09
C GLU A 97 17.64 -24.39 -2.46
#